data_AF-A0A0L6USX7-F1
#
_entry.id   AF-A0A0L6USX7-F1
#
_cell.length_a   1.000
_cell.length_b   1.000
_cell.length_c   1.000
_cell.angle_alpha   90.00
_cell.angle_beta   90.00
_cell.angle_gamma   90.00
#
_symmetry.space_group_name_H-M   'P 1'
#
loop_
_entity.id
_entity.type
_entity.pdbx_description
1 polymer ?
#
loop_
_entity_poly.entity_id
_entity_poly.type
_entity_poly.pdbx_seq_one_letter_code
_entity_poly.pdbx_strand_id
1 'polypeptide(L)'
;MAPKLLPFITIAVSLCQSISAIPFLNPAPVGHGAEAYASALERLHIVDFKHPDILTKAGRPPPGSAELPKAYPLPPHPSEVFPKHQGLQDLASQQAVWIHTNSFRPLSIDTKAEWSRHAEVYQKLKPGEKKKLQTWLESNLVKDSAPRAMAARRINWSLSQRDKDIWWDATLVKNANLKENEDIDLATIGNILHFQNRDPALKFDQRQAHRMIELLYPVFFKTSQDTTRTNSLKLGLLKPVGDSKGDSLYQARVAAMTASLWPTIPIQSGKDGTELQKKTLEVLYAAYGDSPKKAQRSASMALENMKQNPSLWAQLPSSGLYAEFERSLKTLSTTPRGSS
;
A
#
# COMPACT_ATOMS: atom_id res chain seq x y z
N MET A 1 -34.57 -15.62 47.90
CA MET A 1 -33.16 -16.06 47.77
C MET A 1 -32.28 -14.82 47.80
N ALA A 2 -31.66 -14.59 48.96
CA ALA A 2 -30.57 -13.63 49.18
C ALA A 2 -29.23 -14.24 48.69
N PRO A 3 -28.08 -13.54 48.67
CA PRO A 3 -27.83 -12.09 48.56
C PRO A 3 -26.62 -11.78 47.61
N LYS A 4 -26.52 -10.57 47.00
CA LYS A 4 -25.61 -9.45 47.33
C LYS A 4 -24.09 -9.60 47.06
N LEU A 5 -23.55 -8.50 46.51
CA LEU A 5 -22.29 -7.81 46.87
C LEU A 5 -20.93 -8.35 46.34
N LEU A 6 -20.31 -7.55 45.45
CA LEU A 6 -18.88 -7.19 45.41
C LEU A 6 -18.30 -6.90 46.82
N PRO A 7 -16.97 -6.76 47.09
CA PRO A 7 -15.74 -6.87 46.27
C PRO A 7 -14.59 -7.64 47.00
N PHE A 8 -13.38 -7.74 46.42
CA PHE A 8 -12.06 -7.40 47.03
C PHE A 8 -10.85 -8.10 46.37
N ILE A 9 -9.78 -7.31 46.33
CA ILE A 9 -8.40 -7.56 45.91
C ILE A 9 -7.73 -8.65 46.77
N THR A 10 -6.87 -9.48 46.19
CA THR A 10 -5.76 -10.11 46.91
C THR A 10 -4.52 -10.16 46.03
N ILE A 11 -3.48 -9.43 46.46
CA ILE A 11 -2.09 -9.52 46.02
C ILE A 11 -1.35 -10.31 47.10
N ALA A 12 -0.58 -11.34 46.71
CA ALA A 12 0.60 -11.86 47.43
C ALA A 12 1.29 -12.88 46.48
N VAL A 13 2.46 -12.58 45.90
CA VAL A 13 3.82 -12.84 46.42
C VAL A 13 4.09 -14.32 46.72
N SER A 14 4.91 -14.95 45.87
CA SER A 14 5.91 -15.90 46.33
C SER A 14 7.08 -15.93 45.34
N LEU A 15 8.14 -15.20 45.73
CA LEU A 15 9.50 -15.34 45.24
C LEU A 15 10.26 -16.20 46.28
N CYS A 16 11.23 -16.97 45.81
CA CYS A 16 12.28 -17.68 46.56
C CYS A 16 11.93 -19.03 47.21
N GLN A 17 12.44 -20.10 46.58
CA GLN A 17 13.27 -21.19 47.12
C GLN A 17 13.63 -22.03 45.88
N SER A 18 14.87 -22.35 45.51
CA SER A 18 16.03 -22.71 46.34
C SER A 18 17.31 -22.69 45.50
N ILE A 19 18.37 -22.09 46.06
CA ILE A 19 19.78 -22.28 45.71
C ILE A 19 20.26 -23.56 46.41
N SER A 20 20.97 -24.43 45.68
CA SER A 20 22.00 -25.43 46.10
C SER A 20 22.07 -26.45 44.94
N ALA A 21 23.18 -26.83 44.31
CA ALA A 21 24.55 -26.94 44.77
C ALA A 21 25.54 -26.85 43.60
N ILE A 22 26.71 -26.30 43.92
CA ILE A 22 27.97 -26.39 43.14
C ILE A 22 28.64 -27.74 43.49
N PRO A 23 29.47 -28.31 42.60
CA PRO A 23 30.87 -28.48 43.01
C PRO A 23 31.87 -27.95 41.99
N PHE A 24 32.93 -27.39 42.57
CA PHE A 24 34.13 -26.79 41.99
C PHE A 24 35.16 -27.84 41.54
N LEU A 25 36.16 -27.34 40.78
CA LEU A 25 37.60 -27.71 40.63
C LEU A 25 37.93 -27.96 39.14
N ASN A 26 38.93 -27.35 38.48
CA ASN A 26 40.07 -26.50 38.85
C ASN A 26 40.65 -25.82 37.56
N PRO A 27 41.73 -24.99 37.57
CA PRO A 27 41.84 -23.76 36.74
C PRO A 27 43.07 -23.62 35.81
N ALA A 28 43.02 -22.56 34.99
CA ALA A 28 44.11 -21.71 34.43
C ALA A 28 44.89 -22.16 33.15
N PRO A 29 45.56 -21.24 32.40
CA PRO A 29 45.61 -19.76 32.47
C PRO A 29 45.39 -18.99 31.13
N VAL A 30 44.86 -17.77 31.29
CA VAL A 30 45.21 -16.46 30.71
C VAL A 30 45.95 -16.38 29.35
N GLY A 31 45.31 -15.72 28.39
CA GLY A 31 45.93 -14.88 27.36
C GLY A 31 45.02 -13.67 27.08
N HIS A 32 45.52 -12.46 27.34
CA HIS A 32 44.78 -11.19 27.31
C HIS A 32 44.25 -10.80 25.92
N GLY A 33 43.05 -10.19 25.92
CA GLY A 33 42.49 -9.40 24.84
C GLY A 33 41.22 -8.69 25.33
N ALA A 34 41.38 -7.50 25.89
CA ALA A 34 40.29 -6.65 26.35
C ALA A 34 39.44 -6.17 25.17
N GLU A 35 38.12 -6.21 25.28
CA GLU A 35 37.20 -5.09 25.00
C GLU A 35 35.72 -5.51 25.08
N ALA A 36 34.97 -4.71 25.85
CA ALA A 36 33.53 -4.43 25.71
C ALA A 36 32.52 -5.59 25.58
N TYR A 37 32.07 -6.13 26.71
CA TYR A 37 30.75 -6.78 26.81
C TYR A 37 29.98 -6.26 28.02
N ALA A 38 29.43 -5.05 27.87
CA ALA A 38 28.40 -4.51 28.76
C ALA A 38 27.26 -3.95 27.90
N SER A 39 26.50 -4.82 27.23
CA SER A 39 25.23 -4.43 26.61
C SER A 39 24.41 -5.66 26.24
N ALA A 40 23.48 -6.08 27.10
CA ALA A 40 22.41 -7.00 26.69
C ALA A 40 21.22 -7.04 27.67
N LEU A 41 21.43 -6.71 28.95
CA LEU A 41 20.39 -6.90 29.97
C LEU A 41 19.51 -5.68 30.26
N GLU A 42 19.80 -4.50 29.71
CA GLU A 42 19.04 -3.26 29.99
C GLU A 42 17.94 -2.92 28.95
N ARG A 43 17.68 -3.77 27.94
CA ARG A 43 16.67 -3.48 26.89
C ARG A 43 15.43 -4.37 26.93
N LEU A 44 15.20 -5.07 28.03
CA LEU A 44 13.94 -5.80 28.24
C LEU A 44 12.98 -4.91 29.02
N HIS A 45 11.85 -4.58 28.39
CA HIS A 45 10.56 -4.05 28.87
C HIS A 45 10.07 -3.09 27.76
N ILE A 46 9.05 -3.36 26.95
CA ILE A 46 7.63 -3.64 27.27
C ILE A 46 7.07 -4.54 26.16
N VAL A 47 6.44 -5.67 26.52
CA VAL A 47 5.71 -6.54 25.59
C VAL A 47 4.21 -6.31 25.79
N ASP A 48 3.51 -5.84 24.76
CA ASP A 48 2.05 -5.73 24.72
C ASP A 48 1.44 -7.05 24.26
N PHE A 49 0.59 -7.65 25.10
CA PHE A 49 0.01 -8.99 24.98
C PHE A 49 -1.27 -8.97 24.12
N LYS A 50 -1.16 -8.85 22.79
CA LYS A 50 -2.35 -8.97 21.90
C LYS A 50 -2.28 -10.00 20.76
N HIS A 51 -1.22 -10.78 20.63
CA HIS A 51 -1.16 -11.85 19.63
C HIS A 51 -0.50 -13.12 20.21
N PRO A 52 -1.26 -14.19 20.51
CA PRO A 52 -0.71 -15.36 21.20
C PRO A 52 0.09 -16.34 20.31
N ASP A 53 0.31 -16.06 19.02
CA ASP A 53 0.99 -17.02 18.12
C ASP A 53 2.45 -16.67 17.78
N ILE A 54 3.12 -15.82 18.56
CA ILE A 54 4.52 -15.44 18.31
C ILE A 54 5.38 -15.82 19.51
N LEU A 55 5.45 -17.09 19.88
CA LEU A 55 6.50 -17.59 20.76
C LEU A 55 6.90 -19.02 20.38
N THR A 56 7.87 -19.14 19.46
CA THR A 56 8.96 -20.14 19.53
C THR A 56 9.95 -19.89 18.38
N LYS A 57 10.92 -19.02 18.67
CA LYS A 57 12.34 -19.03 18.26
C LYS A 57 12.94 -17.63 18.49
N ALA A 58 12.92 -17.19 19.75
CA ALA A 58 13.79 -16.10 20.20
C ALA A 58 15.23 -16.60 20.15
N GLY A 59 16.07 -15.97 19.33
CA GLY A 59 17.49 -16.33 19.16
C GLY A 59 18.01 -16.27 17.73
N ARG A 60 17.18 -16.03 16.71
CA ARG A 60 17.71 -15.70 15.37
C ARG A 60 17.87 -14.18 15.22
N PRO A 61 19.06 -13.70 14.81
CA PRO A 61 19.17 -12.32 14.37
C PRO A 61 18.17 -12.07 13.22
N PRO A 62 17.69 -10.83 13.01
CA PRO A 62 16.91 -10.52 11.82
C PRO A 62 17.71 -11.03 10.61
N PRO A 63 17.09 -11.68 9.61
CA PRO A 63 17.81 -12.17 8.46
C PRO A 63 18.29 -10.97 7.64
N GLY A 64 19.41 -10.40 8.06
CA GLY A 64 20.31 -9.65 7.21
C GLY A 64 21.13 -10.67 6.43
N SER A 65 21.10 -10.56 5.10
CA SER A 65 22.12 -10.99 4.14
C SER A 65 22.71 -12.41 4.23
N ALA A 66 22.21 -13.33 5.05
CA ALA A 66 22.71 -14.69 5.18
C ALA A 66 21.74 -15.67 4.50
N GLU A 67 22.19 -16.18 3.34
CA GLU A 67 21.67 -17.35 2.61
C GLU A 67 20.15 -17.52 2.56
N LEU A 68 19.58 -17.07 1.43
CA LEU A 68 18.24 -17.44 0.97
C LEU A 68 18.05 -18.96 1.14
N PRO A 69 16.93 -19.44 1.71
CA PRO A 69 16.68 -20.87 1.81
C PRO A 69 16.84 -21.52 0.44
N LYS A 70 17.91 -22.30 0.24
CA LYS A 70 18.06 -23.16 -0.93
C LYS A 70 16.93 -24.18 -0.85
N ALA A 71 16.04 -24.16 -1.83
CA ALA A 71 14.93 -25.09 -2.03
C ALA A 71 13.80 -25.04 -1.00
N TYR A 72 12.75 -24.28 -1.33
CA TYR A 72 11.40 -24.68 -0.94
C TYR A 72 10.96 -25.82 -1.87
N PRO A 73 10.58 -27.01 -1.37
CA PRO A 73 10.33 -28.19 -2.22
C PRO A 73 8.95 -28.11 -2.86
N LEU A 74 8.84 -27.35 -3.95
CA LEU A 74 7.70 -27.40 -4.87
C LEU A 74 8.08 -28.18 -6.11
N PRO A 75 7.36 -29.25 -6.47
CA PRO A 75 7.46 -29.85 -7.79
C PRO A 75 6.60 -29.07 -8.80
N PRO A 76 7.11 -28.74 -10.00
CA PRO A 76 8.49 -28.88 -10.45
C PRO A 76 9.40 -27.80 -9.84
N HIS A 77 10.62 -28.18 -9.46
CA HIS A 77 11.56 -27.29 -8.81
C HIS A 77 12.01 -26.19 -9.79
N PRO A 78 12.31 -24.94 -9.35
CA PRO A 78 12.77 -23.88 -10.25
C PRO A 78 13.95 -24.27 -11.15
N SER A 79 14.87 -25.11 -10.67
CA SER A 79 15.99 -25.61 -11.47
C SER A 79 15.57 -26.51 -12.65
N GLU A 80 14.44 -27.20 -12.55
CA GLU A 80 13.89 -28.03 -13.64
C GLU A 80 13.20 -27.17 -14.70
N VAL A 81 12.56 -26.07 -14.28
CA VAL A 81 11.79 -25.18 -15.15
C VAL A 81 12.68 -24.11 -15.81
N PHE A 82 13.75 -23.68 -15.14
CA PHE A 82 14.68 -22.64 -15.59
C PHE A 82 16.15 -23.11 -15.61
N PRO A 83 16.48 -24.27 -16.23
CA PRO A 83 17.75 -24.96 -16.02
C PRO A 83 19.01 -24.19 -16.43
N LYS A 84 18.88 -23.20 -17.31
CA LYS A 84 20.02 -22.43 -17.85
C LYS A 84 20.14 -21.01 -17.28
N HIS A 85 19.33 -20.64 -16.29
CA HIS A 85 19.27 -19.26 -15.80
C HIS A 85 19.27 -19.19 -14.26
N GLN A 86 20.45 -19.26 -13.65
CA GLN A 86 20.60 -19.29 -12.19
C GLN A 86 19.87 -18.15 -11.48
N GLY A 87 20.01 -16.91 -11.94
CA GLY A 87 19.30 -15.77 -11.33
C GLY A 87 17.76 -15.93 -11.33
N LEU A 88 17.20 -16.53 -12.38
CA LEU A 88 15.76 -16.78 -12.48
C LEU A 88 15.33 -17.93 -11.56
N GLN A 89 16.18 -18.95 -11.38
CA GLN A 89 15.96 -20.02 -10.41
C GLN A 89 15.95 -19.48 -8.97
N ASP A 90 16.91 -18.62 -8.63
CA ASP A 90 17.01 -18.00 -7.30
C ASP A 90 15.80 -17.09 -7.04
N LEU A 91 15.41 -16.30 -8.04
CA LEU A 91 14.25 -15.42 -7.94
C LEU A 91 12.95 -16.23 -7.78
N ALA A 92 12.74 -17.25 -8.61
CA ALA A 92 11.56 -18.11 -8.52
C ALA A 92 11.48 -18.82 -7.15
N SER A 93 12.60 -19.35 -6.65
CA SER A 93 12.70 -19.93 -5.32
C SER A 93 12.31 -18.93 -4.23
N GLN A 94 12.84 -17.70 -4.29
CA GLN A 94 12.54 -16.68 -3.28
C GLN A 94 11.08 -16.23 -3.33
N GLN A 95 10.52 -16.02 -4.52
CA GLN A 95 9.10 -15.69 -4.67
C GLN A 95 8.22 -16.83 -4.14
N ALA A 96 8.60 -18.09 -4.37
CA ALA A 96 7.88 -19.24 -3.82
C ALA A 96 7.86 -19.23 -2.29
N VAL A 97 9.00 -18.98 -1.65
CA VAL A 97 9.10 -18.83 -0.19
C VAL A 97 8.19 -17.71 0.29
N TRP A 98 8.29 -16.51 -0.30
CA TRP A 98 7.47 -15.36 0.10
C TRP A 98 5.96 -15.60 -0.07
N ILE A 99 5.54 -16.22 -1.17
CA ILE A 99 4.13 -16.52 -1.43
C ILE A 99 3.61 -17.57 -0.44
N HIS A 100 4.40 -18.63 -0.19
CA HIS A 100 3.94 -19.73 0.65
C HIS A 100 3.85 -19.34 2.13
N THR A 101 4.90 -18.67 2.63
CA THR A 101 5.00 -18.27 4.03
C THR A 101 4.27 -16.98 4.35
N ASN A 102 3.91 -16.20 3.31
CA ASN A 102 3.46 -14.82 3.43
C ASN A 102 4.41 -13.95 4.29
N SER A 103 5.69 -14.32 4.36
CA SER A 103 6.69 -13.65 5.20
C SER A 103 7.54 -12.71 4.35
N PHE A 104 6.99 -11.55 4.02
CA PHE A 104 7.75 -10.46 3.42
C PHE A 104 7.24 -9.13 3.95
N ARG A 105 8.16 -8.17 4.12
CA ARG A 105 7.79 -6.80 4.46
C ARG A 105 7.40 -6.07 3.18
N PRO A 106 6.20 -5.47 3.09
CA PRO A 106 5.80 -4.75 1.88
C PRO A 106 6.80 -3.63 1.55
N LEU A 107 6.92 -3.32 0.26
CA LEU A 107 7.83 -2.28 -0.21
C LEU A 107 7.44 -0.91 0.35
N SER A 108 8.42 -0.21 0.90
CA SER A 108 8.37 1.16 1.39
C SER A 108 9.77 1.77 1.29
N ILE A 109 9.93 3.04 1.62
CA ILE A 109 11.26 3.67 1.77
C ILE A 109 12.14 2.81 2.69
N ASP A 110 11.60 2.35 3.82
CA ASP A 110 12.34 1.64 4.86
C ASP A 110 12.80 0.23 4.43
N THR A 111 12.06 -0.39 3.50
CA THR A 111 12.30 -1.78 3.08
C THR A 111 12.90 -1.88 1.68
N LYS A 112 13.11 -0.76 0.96
CA LYS A 112 13.61 -0.74 -0.44
C LYS A 112 14.90 -1.53 -0.62
N ALA A 113 15.81 -1.48 0.35
CA ALA A 113 17.08 -2.21 0.30
C ALA A 113 16.89 -3.74 0.22
N GLU A 114 15.91 -4.30 0.94
CA GLU A 114 15.62 -5.75 0.95
C GLU A 114 15.13 -6.26 -0.40
N TRP A 115 14.42 -5.42 -1.14
CA TRP A 115 13.89 -5.76 -2.47
C TRP A 115 14.95 -5.68 -3.58
N SER A 116 16.00 -4.88 -3.37
CA SER A 116 16.88 -4.41 -4.45
C SER A 116 17.56 -5.53 -5.25
N ARG A 117 18.09 -6.57 -4.57
CA ARG A 117 18.76 -7.70 -5.23
C ARG A 117 17.82 -8.48 -6.15
N HIS A 118 16.63 -8.82 -5.66
CA HIS A 118 15.65 -9.59 -6.44
C HIS A 118 15.01 -8.74 -7.53
N ALA A 119 14.79 -7.45 -7.26
CA ALA A 119 14.25 -6.51 -8.22
C ALA A 119 15.22 -6.29 -9.39
N GLU A 120 16.53 -6.27 -9.15
CA GLU A 120 17.54 -6.20 -10.21
C GLU A 120 17.45 -7.39 -11.16
N VAL A 121 17.36 -8.61 -10.62
CA VAL A 121 17.21 -9.80 -11.46
C VAL A 121 15.90 -9.73 -12.24
N TYR A 122 14.79 -9.40 -11.58
CA TYR A 122 13.48 -9.31 -12.21
C TYR A 122 13.42 -8.29 -13.35
N GLN A 123 14.06 -7.12 -13.21
CA GLN A 123 14.07 -6.10 -14.25
C GLN A 123 14.86 -6.52 -15.49
N LYS A 124 15.94 -7.29 -15.31
CA LYS A 124 16.77 -7.81 -16.41
C LYS A 124 16.08 -8.92 -17.22
N LEU A 125 15.00 -9.53 -16.70
CA LEU A 125 14.25 -10.57 -17.40
C LEU A 125 13.55 -10.02 -18.65
N LYS A 126 13.66 -10.77 -19.74
CA LYS A 126 12.92 -10.52 -20.98
C LYS A 126 11.41 -10.72 -20.75
N PRO A 127 10.53 -10.11 -21.56
CA PRO A 127 9.08 -10.29 -21.44
C PRO A 127 8.64 -11.77 -21.45
N GLY A 128 9.27 -12.61 -22.28
CA GLY A 128 9.00 -14.05 -22.32
C GLY A 128 9.40 -14.80 -21.04
N GLU A 129 10.47 -14.38 -20.37
CA GLU A 129 10.92 -14.97 -19.11
C GLU A 129 10.02 -14.55 -17.95
N LYS A 130 9.62 -13.27 -17.91
CA LYS A 130 8.60 -12.78 -16.96
C LYS A 130 7.30 -13.55 -17.10
N LYS A 131 6.84 -13.78 -18.34
CA LYS A 131 5.64 -14.58 -18.62
C LYS A 131 5.81 -16.03 -18.14
N LYS A 132 6.95 -16.67 -18.43
CA LYS A 132 7.23 -18.05 -18.01
C LYS A 132 7.25 -18.18 -16.48
N LEU A 133 7.89 -17.22 -15.79
CA LEU A 133 7.90 -17.13 -14.32
C LEU A 133 6.49 -16.98 -13.77
N GLN A 134 5.71 -16.06 -14.32
CA GLN A 134 4.32 -15.85 -13.92
C GLN A 134 3.49 -17.12 -14.10
N THR A 135 3.55 -17.79 -15.26
CA THR A 135 2.82 -19.04 -15.52
C THR A 135 3.22 -20.15 -14.54
N TRP A 136 4.51 -20.24 -14.18
CA TRP A 136 4.97 -21.21 -13.19
C TRP A 136 4.42 -20.90 -11.79
N LEU A 137 4.47 -19.64 -11.33
CA LEU A 137 3.87 -19.22 -10.06
C LEU A 137 2.36 -19.49 -10.03
N GLU A 138 1.67 -19.18 -11.12
CA GLU A 138 0.23 -19.39 -11.28
C GLU A 138 -0.12 -20.88 -11.14
N SER A 139 0.56 -21.75 -11.88
CA SER A 139 0.23 -23.17 -11.95
C SER A 139 0.54 -23.94 -10.67
N ASN A 140 1.59 -23.53 -9.94
CA ASN A 140 2.14 -24.36 -8.85
C ASN A 140 1.93 -23.78 -7.44
N LEU A 141 1.67 -22.47 -7.32
CA LEU A 141 1.58 -21.81 -6.01
C LEU A 141 0.25 -21.11 -5.78
N VAL A 142 -0.22 -20.42 -6.82
CA VAL A 142 -1.31 -19.45 -6.72
C VAL A 142 -2.65 -20.05 -7.08
N LYS A 143 -2.69 -21.07 -7.95
CA LYS A 143 -3.91 -21.74 -8.40
C LYS A 143 -4.80 -22.06 -7.19
N ASP A 144 -6.07 -21.70 -7.31
CA ASP A 144 -7.12 -21.95 -6.31
C ASP A 144 -6.90 -21.27 -4.93
N SER A 145 -5.99 -20.30 -4.83
CA SER A 145 -5.71 -19.57 -3.58
C SER A 145 -5.67 -18.06 -3.78
N ALA A 146 -6.78 -17.39 -3.49
CA ALA A 146 -6.88 -15.93 -3.57
C ALA A 146 -5.81 -15.19 -2.72
N PRO A 147 -5.49 -15.59 -1.47
CA PRO A 147 -4.43 -14.95 -0.70
C PRO A 147 -3.04 -15.07 -1.35
N ARG A 148 -2.71 -16.23 -1.93
CA ARG A 148 -1.43 -16.43 -2.63
C ARG A 148 -1.37 -15.66 -3.94
N ALA A 149 -2.50 -15.56 -4.67
CA ALA A 149 -2.62 -14.70 -5.83
C ALA A 149 -2.33 -13.24 -5.48
N MET A 150 -2.85 -12.79 -4.34
CA MET A 150 -2.61 -11.45 -3.84
C MET A 150 -1.15 -11.20 -3.47
N ALA A 151 -0.53 -12.13 -2.74
CA ALA A 151 0.89 -12.08 -2.41
C ALA A 151 1.76 -12.03 -3.67
N ALA A 152 1.51 -12.91 -4.65
CA ALA A 152 2.26 -12.96 -5.90
C ALA A 152 2.19 -11.64 -6.68
N ARG A 153 0.99 -11.04 -6.79
CA ARG A 153 0.82 -9.72 -7.45
C ARG A 153 1.58 -8.62 -6.74
N ARG A 154 1.50 -8.58 -5.41
CA ARG A 154 2.22 -7.61 -4.58
C ARG A 154 3.73 -7.73 -4.71
N ILE A 155 4.25 -8.95 -4.71
CA ILE A 155 5.68 -9.23 -4.91
C ILE A 155 6.10 -8.78 -6.31
N ASN A 156 5.36 -9.16 -7.36
CA ASN A 156 5.67 -8.75 -8.73
C ASN A 156 5.63 -7.21 -8.90
N TRP A 157 4.65 -6.55 -8.29
CA TRP A 157 4.59 -5.09 -8.27
C TRP A 157 5.79 -4.48 -7.54
N SER A 158 6.17 -5.02 -6.39
CA SER A 158 7.31 -4.51 -5.60
C SER A 158 8.63 -4.65 -6.37
N LEU A 159 8.85 -5.82 -7.01
CA LEU A 159 10.00 -6.06 -7.88
C LEU A 159 10.00 -5.12 -9.11
N SER A 160 8.83 -4.70 -9.57
CA SER A 160 8.72 -3.78 -10.71
C SER A 160 9.07 -2.33 -10.36
N GLN A 161 9.17 -1.96 -9.08
CA GLN A 161 9.46 -0.59 -8.62
C GLN A 161 10.96 -0.26 -8.49
N ARG A 162 11.88 -1.15 -8.88
CA ARG A 162 13.34 -0.98 -8.66
C ARG A 162 13.86 0.43 -8.97
N ASP A 163 13.61 0.89 -10.18
CA ASP A 163 14.15 2.13 -10.73
C ASP A 163 13.18 3.31 -10.48
N LYS A 164 12.25 3.16 -9.54
CA LYS A 164 11.29 4.19 -9.14
C LYS A 164 11.70 4.83 -7.81
N ASP A 165 11.38 6.11 -7.70
CA ASP A 165 11.50 6.85 -6.44
C ASP A 165 10.34 6.45 -5.53
N ILE A 166 10.70 5.77 -4.44
CA ILE A 166 9.76 5.31 -3.44
C ILE A 166 9.52 6.46 -2.48
N TRP A 167 8.33 7.06 -2.53
CA TRP A 167 7.97 8.20 -1.68
C TRP A 167 7.12 7.81 -0.48
N TRP A 168 6.57 6.59 -0.46
CA TRP A 168 5.70 6.09 0.60
C TRP A 168 6.51 5.37 1.68
N ASP A 169 6.13 5.61 2.93
CA ASP A 169 6.81 5.10 4.12
C ASP A 169 6.12 3.86 4.70
N ALA A 170 6.72 3.25 5.74
CA ALA A 170 6.11 2.15 6.46
C ALA A 170 4.77 2.51 7.14
N THR A 171 4.52 3.79 7.45
CA THR A 171 3.28 4.25 8.09
C THR A 171 2.09 4.10 7.15
N LEU A 172 2.23 4.52 5.88
CA LEU A 172 1.22 4.33 4.85
C LEU A 172 0.91 2.83 4.68
N VAL A 173 1.96 2.02 4.55
CA VAL A 173 1.84 0.56 4.37
C VAL A 173 1.10 -0.09 5.55
N LYS A 174 1.49 0.24 6.78
CA LYS A 174 0.92 -0.33 8.01
C LYS A 174 -0.57 -0.02 8.17
N ASN A 175 -1.00 1.18 7.78
CA ASN A 175 -2.37 1.64 8.00
C ASN A 175 -3.32 1.31 6.83
N ALA A 176 -2.79 0.90 5.68
CA ALA A 176 -3.55 0.45 4.53
C ALA A 176 -4.16 -0.95 4.73
N ASN A 177 -5.24 -1.23 4.00
CA ASN A 177 -5.84 -2.56 3.92
C ASN A 177 -5.03 -3.48 2.99
N LEU A 178 -4.04 -4.17 3.56
CA LEU A 178 -3.17 -5.07 2.81
C LEU A 178 -3.91 -6.24 2.14
N LYS A 179 -5.06 -6.66 2.69
CA LYS A 179 -5.90 -7.74 2.10
C LYS A 179 -6.47 -7.34 0.74
N GLU A 180 -6.65 -6.05 0.51
CA GLU A 180 -7.18 -5.49 -0.75
C GLU A 180 -6.06 -4.88 -1.63
N ASN A 181 -4.79 -4.97 -1.22
CA ASN A 181 -3.66 -4.26 -1.84
C ASN A 181 -3.79 -2.73 -1.84
N GLU A 182 -4.47 -2.17 -0.84
CA GLU A 182 -4.72 -0.73 -0.77
C GLU A 182 -3.44 0.12 -0.72
N ASP A 183 -2.36 -0.34 -0.10
CA ASP A 183 -1.08 0.39 -0.10
C ASP A 183 -0.47 0.51 -1.50
N ILE A 184 -0.63 -0.50 -2.36
CA ILE A 184 -0.23 -0.45 -3.77
C ILE A 184 -1.10 0.56 -4.52
N ASP A 185 -2.41 0.55 -4.26
CA ASP A 185 -3.35 1.49 -4.88
C ASP A 185 -3.02 2.94 -4.49
N LEU A 186 -2.76 3.18 -3.20
CA LEU A 186 -2.37 4.50 -2.67
C LEU A 186 -1.01 4.95 -3.20
N ALA A 187 -0.01 4.07 -3.26
CA ALA A 187 1.28 4.35 -3.89
C ALA A 187 1.12 4.68 -5.39
N THR A 188 0.23 3.96 -6.07
CA THR A 188 -0.09 4.20 -7.48
C THR A 188 -0.78 5.55 -7.69
N ILE A 189 -1.72 5.93 -6.81
CA ILE A 189 -2.36 7.26 -6.84
C ILE A 189 -1.30 8.35 -6.69
N GLY A 190 -0.42 8.28 -5.69
CA GLY A 190 0.60 9.32 -5.53
C GLY A 190 1.62 9.35 -6.68
N ASN A 191 1.93 8.21 -7.31
CA ASN A 191 2.72 8.19 -8.55
C ASN A 191 2.01 8.91 -9.71
N ILE A 192 0.70 8.66 -9.89
CA ILE A 192 -0.12 9.35 -10.91
C ILE A 192 -0.21 10.86 -10.60
N LEU A 193 -0.26 11.24 -9.33
CA LEU A 193 -0.28 12.62 -8.86
C LEU A 193 1.12 13.25 -8.73
N HIS A 194 2.17 12.57 -9.20
CA HIS A 194 3.56 13.05 -9.19
C HIS A 194 4.14 13.42 -7.81
N PHE A 195 3.91 12.60 -6.78
CA PHE A 195 4.42 12.84 -5.41
C PHE A 195 5.94 12.82 -5.29
N GLN A 196 6.65 12.23 -6.25
CA GLN A 196 8.10 12.34 -6.36
C GLN A 196 8.55 13.80 -6.61
N ASN A 197 7.71 14.63 -7.23
CA ASN A 197 7.95 16.05 -7.38
C ASN A 197 7.34 16.81 -6.20
N ARG A 198 8.20 17.34 -5.33
CA ARG A 198 7.83 18.10 -4.13
C ARG A 198 7.58 19.59 -4.39
N ASP A 199 7.56 20.04 -5.65
CA ASP A 199 7.29 21.44 -5.99
C ASP A 199 5.80 21.81 -5.76
N PRO A 200 5.46 22.69 -4.81
CA PRO A 200 4.07 23.11 -4.62
C PRO A 200 3.44 23.74 -5.87
N ALA A 201 4.25 24.36 -6.74
CA ALA A 201 3.76 25.08 -7.91
C ALA A 201 3.53 24.19 -9.15
N LEU A 202 3.69 22.86 -9.04
CA LEU A 202 3.44 21.95 -10.15
C LEU A 202 2.00 22.08 -10.65
N LYS A 203 1.87 22.46 -11.92
CA LYS A 203 0.61 22.51 -12.66
C LYS A 203 0.56 21.38 -13.66
N PHE A 204 -0.66 20.94 -13.98
CA PHE A 204 -0.91 19.98 -15.03
C PHE A 204 -1.55 20.69 -16.21
N ASP A 205 -1.08 20.42 -17.42
CA ASP A 205 -1.84 20.81 -18.60
C ASP A 205 -3.11 19.94 -18.74
N GLN A 206 -4.01 20.34 -19.64
CA GLN A 206 -5.27 19.62 -19.87
C GLN A 206 -5.03 18.15 -20.30
N ARG A 207 -4.05 17.89 -21.18
CA ARG A 207 -3.77 16.53 -21.68
C ARG A 207 -3.25 15.63 -20.56
N GLN A 208 -2.37 16.15 -19.73
CA GLN A 208 -1.86 15.48 -18.54
C GLN A 208 -2.98 15.16 -17.57
N ALA A 209 -3.84 16.14 -17.26
CA ALA A 209 -4.96 15.92 -16.35
C ALA A 209 -5.94 14.85 -16.87
N HIS A 210 -6.27 14.84 -18.16
CA HIS A 210 -7.10 13.77 -18.75
C HIS A 210 -6.43 12.40 -18.66
N ARG A 211 -5.13 12.32 -18.93
CA ARG A 211 -4.35 11.09 -18.77
C ARG A 211 -4.37 10.58 -17.33
N MET A 212 -4.31 11.48 -16.35
CA MET A 212 -4.42 11.13 -14.94
C MET A 212 -5.80 10.54 -14.62
N ILE A 213 -6.89 11.11 -15.15
CA ILE A 213 -8.24 10.52 -15.01
C ILE A 213 -8.30 9.10 -15.56
N GLU A 214 -7.72 8.85 -16.73
CA GLU A 214 -7.67 7.51 -17.32
C GLU A 214 -6.95 6.49 -16.43
N LEU A 215 -5.84 6.91 -15.81
CA LEU A 215 -5.02 6.07 -14.93
C LEU A 215 -5.63 5.89 -13.54
N LEU A 216 -6.27 6.93 -12.99
CA LEU A 216 -6.90 6.90 -11.67
C LEU A 216 -8.19 6.07 -11.67
N TYR A 217 -8.94 6.06 -12.77
CA TYR A 217 -10.20 5.33 -12.88
C TYR A 217 -10.09 3.85 -12.45
N PRO A 218 -9.22 3.01 -13.06
CA PRO A 218 -9.11 1.62 -12.64
C PRO A 218 -8.67 1.47 -11.18
N VAL A 219 -7.84 2.39 -10.64
CA VAL A 219 -7.37 2.30 -9.25
C VAL A 219 -8.52 2.54 -8.26
N PHE A 220 -9.37 3.52 -8.53
CA PHE A 220 -10.54 3.83 -7.69
C PHE A 220 -11.65 2.79 -7.80
N PHE A 221 -11.94 2.32 -9.02
CA PHE A 221 -13.15 1.54 -9.30
C PHE A 221 -12.93 0.04 -9.34
N LYS A 222 -11.68 -0.41 -9.50
CA LYS A 222 -11.34 -1.82 -9.55
C LYS A 222 -10.42 -2.21 -8.41
N THR A 223 -10.52 -3.46 -7.98
CA THR A 223 -9.55 -4.11 -7.13
C THR A 223 -8.37 -4.58 -7.97
N SER A 224 -7.30 -4.97 -7.31
CA SER A 224 -6.17 -5.67 -7.95
C SER A 224 -6.53 -7.02 -8.60
N GLN A 225 -7.75 -7.53 -8.38
CA GLN A 225 -8.34 -8.70 -9.05
C GLN A 225 -9.22 -8.34 -10.26
N ASP A 226 -9.21 -7.07 -10.69
CA ASP A 226 -10.07 -6.54 -11.76
C ASP A 226 -11.57 -6.63 -11.47
N THR A 227 -11.94 -6.86 -10.20
CA THR A 227 -13.32 -6.82 -9.72
C THR A 227 -13.71 -5.43 -9.29
N THR A 228 -15.00 -5.08 -9.36
CA THR A 228 -15.48 -3.77 -8.90
C THR A 228 -15.24 -3.59 -7.41
N ARG A 229 -14.63 -2.48 -7.02
CA ARG A 229 -14.40 -2.14 -5.62
C ARG A 229 -15.70 -1.68 -4.96
N THR A 230 -15.92 -2.09 -3.71
CA THR A 230 -17.10 -1.74 -2.91
C THR A 230 -16.81 -0.64 -1.90
N ASN A 231 -15.63 -0.69 -1.28
CA ASN A 231 -15.17 0.25 -0.25
C ASN A 231 -14.41 1.43 -0.87
N SER A 232 -14.44 2.59 -0.22
CA SER A 232 -13.55 3.70 -0.57
C SER A 232 -12.11 3.39 -0.14
N LEU A 233 -11.15 3.92 -0.90
CA LEU A 233 -9.75 3.93 -0.50
C LEU A 233 -9.55 4.89 0.67
N LYS A 234 -8.62 4.56 1.58
CA LYS A 234 -8.19 5.40 2.71
C LYS A 234 -7.30 6.55 2.25
N LEU A 235 -7.84 7.44 1.43
CA LEU A 235 -7.13 8.61 0.90
C LEU A 235 -6.62 9.57 1.97
N GLY A 236 -7.18 9.51 3.18
CA GLY A 236 -6.64 10.19 4.36
C GLY A 236 -5.17 9.86 4.66
N LEU A 237 -4.68 8.68 4.24
CA LEU A 237 -3.28 8.28 4.39
C LEU A 237 -2.33 9.02 3.43
N LEU A 238 -2.86 9.66 2.38
CA LEU A 238 -2.07 10.47 1.44
C LEU A 238 -1.93 11.93 1.90
N LYS A 239 -2.82 12.40 2.79
CA LYS A 239 -2.84 13.80 3.24
C LYS A 239 -1.56 14.23 3.97
N PRO A 240 -0.95 13.41 4.85
CA PRO A 240 0.28 13.78 5.56
C PRO A 240 1.52 13.87 4.67
N VAL A 241 1.44 13.42 3.41
CA VAL A 241 2.57 13.47 2.49
C VAL A 241 2.75 14.92 2.02
N GLY A 242 3.69 15.60 2.65
CA GLY A 242 3.96 17.02 2.47
C GLY A 242 4.87 17.36 1.28
N ASP A 243 4.77 18.59 0.82
CA ASP A 243 5.78 19.27 0.02
C ASP A 243 6.96 19.75 0.90
N SER A 244 7.83 20.61 0.36
CA SER A 244 8.95 21.19 1.13
C SER A 244 8.53 22.11 2.29
N LYS A 245 7.27 22.55 2.34
CA LYS A 245 6.69 23.40 3.38
C LYS A 245 5.78 22.64 4.35
N GLY A 246 5.55 21.35 4.10
CA GLY A 246 4.66 20.50 4.89
C GLY A 246 3.19 20.54 4.44
N ASP A 247 2.89 21.22 3.34
CA ASP A 247 1.54 21.27 2.78
C ASP A 247 1.21 19.97 2.04
N SER A 248 -0.04 19.51 2.14
CA SER A 248 -0.46 18.23 1.58
C SER A 248 -0.32 18.19 0.04
N LEU A 249 0.60 17.37 -0.46
CA LEU A 249 0.73 17.12 -1.91
C LEU A 249 -0.55 16.53 -2.48
N TYR A 250 -1.22 15.65 -1.74
CA TYR A 250 -2.48 15.07 -2.19
C TYR A 250 -3.50 16.15 -2.55
N GLN A 251 -3.72 17.08 -1.61
CA GLN A 251 -4.71 18.13 -1.78
C GLN A 251 -4.31 19.11 -2.89
N ALA A 252 -3.05 19.53 -2.92
CA ALA A 252 -2.55 20.43 -3.95
C ALA A 252 -2.66 19.82 -5.36
N ARG A 253 -2.29 18.54 -5.53
CA ARG A 253 -2.28 17.87 -6.83
C ARG A 253 -3.67 17.53 -7.34
N VAL A 254 -4.58 17.10 -6.46
CA VAL A 254 -5.99 16.90 -6.84
C VAL A 254 -6.59 18.23 -7.28
N ALA A 255 -6.36 19.31 -6.52
CA ALA A 255 -6.91 20.61 -6.87
C ALA A 255 -6.33 21.18 -8.18
N ALA A 256 -5.02 21.02 -8.40
CA ALA A 256 -4.37 21.39 -9.67
C ALA A 256 -4.92 20.60 -10.86
N MET A 257 -5.09 19.28 -10.71
CA MET A 257 -5.69 18.42 -11.74
C MET A 257 -7.14 18.87 -12.04
N THR A 258 -7.94 19.13 -11.02
CA THR A 258 -9.32 19.61 -11.18
C THR A 258 -9.38 20.94 -11.90
N ALA A 259 -8.55 21.92 -11.51
CA ALA A 259 -8.53 23.24 -12.14
C ALA A 259 -8.24 23.16 -13.65
N SER A 260 -7.37 22.23 -14.07
CA SER A 260 -7.08 22.01 -15.49
C SER A 260 -8.20 21.32 -16.27
N LEU A 261 -9.05 20.54 -15.59
CA LEU A 261 -10.17 19.83 -16.21
C LEU A 261 -11.45 20.68 -16.29
N TRP A 262 -11.67 21.54 -15.30
CA TRP A 262 -12.88 22.35 -15.14
C TRP A 262 -13.30 23.14 -16.39
N PRO A 263 -12.41 23.81 -17.13
CA PRO A 263 -12.82 24.53 -18.33
C PRO A 263 -13.36 23.63 -19.45
N THR A 264 -13.07 22.33 -19.40
CA THR A 264 -13.15 21.45 -20.58
C THR A 264 -14.24 20.39 -20.49
N ILE A 265 -14.66 20.04 -19.28
CA ILE A 265 -15.74 19.07 -19.05
C ILE A 265 -17.04 19.48 -19.79
N PRO A 266 -17.53 20.75 -19.76
CA PRO A 266 -18.79 21.10 -20.44
C PRO A 266 -18.73 21.02 -21.96
N ILE A 267 -17.54 21.21 -22.53
CA ILE A 267 -17.34 21.39 -23.98
C ILE A 267 -17.41 20.02 -24.70
N GLN A 268 -17.30 18.93 -23.95
CA GLN A 268 -17.37 17.56 -24.46
C GLN A 268 -18.79 17.19 -24.90
N SER A 269 -19.12 17.50 -26.16
CA SER A 269 -20.40 17.16 -26.78
C SER A 269 -20.36 15.78 -27.46
N GLY A 270 -21.52 15.13 -27.58
CA GLY A 270 -21.65 13.82 -28.21
C GLY A 270 -21.56 12.64 -27.23
N LYS A 271 -21.76 11.42 -27.74
CA LYS A 271 -21.82 10.19 -26.92
C LYS A 271 -20.49 9.94 -26.18
N ASP A 272 -19.37 10.02 -26.90
CA ASP A 272 -18.04 9.81 -26.35
C ASP A 272 -17.66 10.92 -25.35
N GLY A 273 -18.10 12.16 -25.62
CA GLY A 273 -17.94 13.29 -24.70
C GLY A 273 -18.70 13.09 -23.39
N THR A 274 -19.93 12.59 -23.46
CA THR A 274 -20.76 12.32 -22.26
C THR A 274 -20.15 11.22 -21.38
N GLU A 275 -19.60 10.18 -21.99
CA GLU A 275 -18.90 9.11 -21.25
C GLU A 275 -17.63 9.64 -20.57
N LEU A 276 -16.85 10.48 -21.25
CA LEU A 276 -15.66 11.10 -20.68
C LEU A 276 -15.97 12.09 -19.55
N GLN A 277 -17.03 12.89 -19.68
CA GLN A 277 -17.53 13.77 -18.63
C GLN A 277 -17.90 12.96 -17.37
N LYS A 278 -18.69 11.90 -17.56
CA LYS A 278 -19.12 11.02 -16.48
C LYS A 278 -17.92 10.38 -15.79
N LYS A 279 -17.00 9.80 -16.56
CA LYS A 279 -15.77 9.18 -16.05
C LYS A 279 -14.93 10.17 -15.25
N THR A 280 -14.80 11.40 -15.74
CA THR A 280 -14.05 12.46 -15.06
C THR A 280 -14.68 12.79 -13.71
N LEU A 281 -16.00 13.02 -13.66
CA LEU A 281 -16.70 13.29 -12.41
C LEU A 281 -16.64 12.11 -11.45
N GLU A 282 -16.76 10.88 -11.94
CA GLU A 282 -16.60 9.65 -11.14
C GLU A 282 -15.24 9.62 -10.43
N VAL A 283 -14.14 9.89 -11.14
CA VAL A 283 -12.80 9.96 -10.54
C VAL A 283 -12.69 11.07 -9.52
N LEU A 284 -13.27 12.24 -9.80
CA LEU A 284 -13.18 13.39 -8.89
C LEU A 284 -13.95 13.15 -7.59
N TYR A 285 -15.15 12.57 -7.65
CA TYR A 285 -15.87 12.16 -6.44
C TYR A 285 -15.13 11.05 -5.67
N ALA A 286 -14.51 10.09 -6.37
CA ALA A 286 -13.69 9.07 -5.73
C ALA A 286 -12.46 9.68 -5.03
N ALA A 287 -11.79 10.64 -5.67
CA ALA A 287 -10.68 11.41 -5.08
C ALA A 287 -11.13 12.29 -3.90
N TYR A 288 -12.38 12.72 -3.87
CA TYR A 288 -12.95 13.39 -2.70
C TYR A 288 -13.15 12.44 -1.51
N GLY A 289 -13.19 11.12 -1.74
CA GLY A 289 -13.36 10.09 -0.72
C GLY A 289 -14.67 9.32 -0.80
N ASP A 290 -15.49 9.53 -1.83
CA ASP A 290 -16.68 8.72 -2.04
C ASP A 290 -16.30 7.28 -2.40
N SER A 291 -17.09 6.32 -1.92
CA SER A 291 -16.98 4.92 -2.38
C SER A 291 -17.33 4.83 -3.87
N PRO A 292 -16.86 3.80 -4.60
CA PRO A 292 -17.09 3.68 -6.04
C PRO A 292 -18.57 3.83 -6.44
N LYS A 293 -19.47 3.13 -5.72
CA LYS A 293 -20.92 3.22 -5.96
C LYS A 293 -21.47 4.61 -5.67
N LYS A 294 -20.97 5.29 -4.64
CA LYS A 294 -21.39 6.66 -4.30
C LYS A 294 -20.87 7.65 -5.34
N ALA A 295 -19.61 7.55 -5.74
CA ALA A 295 -19.00 8.39 -6.77
C ALA A 295 -19.76 8.31 -8.11
N GLN A 296 -20.15 7.11 -8.54
CA GLN A 296 -20.99 6.92 -9.75
C GLN A 296 -22.35 7.60 -9.65
N ARG A 297 -23.00 7.52 -8.48
CA ARG A 297 -24.27 8.19 -8.21
C ARG A 297 -24.10 9.70 -8.19
N SER A 298 -23.12 10.21 -7.44
CA SER A 298 -22.78 11.63 -7.35
C SER A 298 -22.44 12.22 -8.72
N ALA A 299 -21.67 11.51 -9.55
CA ALA A 299 -21.37 11.93 -10.92
C ALA A 299 -22.61 11.99 -11.81
N SER A 300 -23.49 10.98 -11.72
CA SER A 300 -24.74 10.96 -12.49
C SER A 300 -25.68 12.11 -12.08
N MET A 301 -25.82 12.36 -10.78
CA MET A 301 -26.60 13.49 -10.26
C MET A 301 -25.99 14.84 -10.68
N ALA A 302 -24.66 14.95 -10.62
CA ALA A 302 -23.96 16.16 -11.03
C ALA A 302 -24.21 16.49 -12.50
N LEU A 303 -24.12 15.50 -13.40
CA LEU A 303 -24.44 15.69 -14.81
C LEU A 303 -25.89 16.09 -15.04
N GLU A 304 -26.82 15.50 -14.31
CA GLU A 304 -28.24 15.86 -14.40
C GLU A 304 -28.51 17.28 -13.93
N ASN A 305 -27.96 17.66 -12.77
CA ASN A 305 -28.05 19.02 -12.24
C ASN A 305 -27.43 20.04 -13.20
N MET A 306 -26.31 19.71 -13.86
CA MET A 306 -25.70 20.57 -14.87
C MET A 306 -26.56 20.73 -16.12
N LYS A 307 -27.28 19.69 -16.54
CA LYS A 307 -28.23 19.79 -17.66
C LYS A 307 -29.41 20.70 -17.31
N GLN A 308 -29.92 20.59 -16.08
CA GLN A 308 -31.05 21.38 -15.60
C GLN A 308 -30.68 22.83 -15.28
N ASN A 309 -29.44 23.07 -14.82
CA ASN A 309 -28.93 24.39 -14.51
C ASN A 309 -27.46 24.56 -14.99
N PRO A 310 -27.25 24.89 -16.28
CA PRO A 310 -25.91 25.06 -16.85
C PRO A 310 -25.07 26.15 -16.16
N SER A 311 -25.72 27.13 -15.52
CA SER A 311 -25.01 28.21 -14.80
C SER A 311 -24.22 27.72 -13.59
N LEU A 312 -24.58 26.54 -13.04
CA LEU A 312 -23.81 25.90 -11.96
C LEU A 312 -22.36 25.68 -12.37
N TRP A 313 -22.08 25.41 -13.64
CA TRP A 313 -20.72 25.19 -14.11
C TRP A 313 -19.87 26.45 -14.10
N ALA A 314 -20.43 27.56 -14.55
CA ALA A 314 -19.74 28.86 -14.60
C ALA A 314 -19.43 29.40 -13.19
N GLN A 315 -20.15 28.94 -12.18
CA GLN A 315 -19.96 29.31 -10.77
C GLN A 315 -18.89 28.45 -10.07
N LEU A 316 -18.40 27.39 -10.71
CA LEU A 316 -17.38 26.54 -10.09
C LEU A 316 -16.03 27.25 -10.09
N PRO A 317 -15.42 27.44 -8.91
CA PRO A 317 -14.11 28.04 -8.82
C PRO A 317 -13.03 27.25 -9.58
N SER A 318 -12.13 27.97 -10.25
CA SER A 318 -11.00 27.42 -11.02
C SER A 318 -9.64 27.73 -10.39
N SER A 319 -9.60 28.23 -9.15
CA SER A 319 -8.38 28.78 -8.52
C SER A 319 -7.30 27.73 -8.21
N GLY A 320 -7.65 26.44 -8.25
CA GLY A 320 -6.74 25.34 -7.90
C GLY A 320 -6.60 25.08 -6.40
N LEU A 321 -7.52 25.59 -5.57
CA LEU A 321 -7.56 25.31 -4.14
C LEU A 321 -8.40 24.06 -3.81
N TYR A 322 -7.90 23.23 -2.89
CA TYR A 322 -8.57 21.97 -2.53
C TYR A 322 -9.92 22.18 -1.83
N ALA A 323 -10.04 23.17 -0.94
CA ALA A 323 -11.31 23.48 -0.27
C ALA A 323 -12.42 23.89 -1.28
N GLU A 324 -12.01 24.53 -2.38
CA GLU A 324 -12.92 24.90 -3.45
C GLU A 324 -13.32 23.71 -4.32
N PHE A 325 -12.40 22.77 -4.57
CA PHE A 325 -12.73 21.47 -5.14
C PHE A 325 -13.79 20.73 -4.29
N GLU A 326 -13.59 20.63 -2.98
CA GLU A 326 -14.55 19.97 -2.08
C GLU A 326 -15.93 20.65 -2.10
N ARG A 327 -15.95 21.99 -2.08
CA ARG A 327 -17.18 22.78 -2.17
C ARG A 327 -17.88 22.55 -3.50
N SER A 328 -17.14 22.57 -4.61
CA SER A 328 -17.65 22.37 -5.96
C SER A 328 -18.37 21.04 -6.10
N LEU A 329 -17.74 19.94 -5.65
CA LEU A 329 -18.35 18.62 -5.71
C LEU A 329 -19.60 18.50 -4.84
N LYS A 330 -19.63 19.14 -3.67
CA LYS A 330 -20.85 19.20 -2.85
C LYS A 330 -21.98 19.94 -3.56
N THR A 331 -21.71 21.12 -4.12
CA THR A 331 -22.70 21.91 -4.87
C THR A 331 -23.28 21.14 -6.05
N LEU A 332 -22.44 20.40 -6.77
CA LEU A 332 -22.88 19.64 -7.94
C LEU A 332 -23.74 18.43 -7.58
N SER A 333 -23.54 17.82 -6.42
CA SER A 333 -24.28 16.62 -5.99
C SER A 333 -25.50 16.91 -5.12
N THR A 334 -25.75 18.18 -4.74
CA THR A 334 -26.98 18.57 -4.04
C THR A 334 -28.15 18.74 -5.01
N THR A 335 -29.27 18.09 -4.72
CA THR A 335 -30.53 18.29 -5.47
C THR A 335 -30.92 19.77 -5.43
N PRO A 336 -31.32 20.39 -6.55
CA PRO A 336 -31.86 21.74 -6.52
C PRO A 336 -33.05 21.75 -5.55
N ARG A 337 -33.04 22.62 -4.54
CA ARG A 337 -34.27 22.95 -3.84
C ARG A 337 -35.16 23.59 -4.90
N GLY A 338 -36.18 22.87 -5.33
CA GLY A 338 -37.18 23.41 -6.25
C GLY A 338 -37.66 24.75 -5.69
N SER A 339 -37.56 25.79 -6.52
CA SER A 339 -38.39 26.97 -6.38
C SER A 339 -39.83 26.50 -6.59
N SER A 340 -40.49 26.20 -5.49
CA SER A 340 -41.95 26.03 -5.40
C SER A 340 -42.66 27.29 -5.84
#